data_AF-A0A2N1USC3-F1
#
_entry.id   AF-A0A2N1USC3-F1
#
_cell.length_a   1.000
_cell.length_b   1.000
_cell.length_c   1.000
_cell.angle_alpha   90.00
_cell.angle_beta   90.00
_cell.angle_gamma   90.00
#
_symmetry.space_group_name_H-M   'P 1'
#
loop_
_entity.id
_entity.type
_entity.pdbx_description
1 polymer ?
#
loop_
_entity_poly.entity_id
_entity_poly.type
_entity_poly.pdbx_seq_one_letter_code
_entity_poly.pdbx_strand_id
1 'polypeptide(L)'
;APPIVINAYPAHIGTFEFGIFVDTYLSSKIALRALQLAAQQERTALLLGQPLFVAEILYRAIESQCPLPRSIVVAAGGYFMPASLQRALTDALRSRNINLLFVHCYGIAEVDAACLVGLDRTDAGDILFFERGPDIIVTLEDGRLLLTRKNLMGADIVSKVSTGDQSIAYQDAYLIQPASNRLAKAVRESLESWDMATWERRTGYMYFGRRPYYQLREGCSPQSEEELTHFSFAEKFGFSWLNKPDWGKQVHDEPSLNS
;
A
#
# COMPACT_ATOMS: atom_id res chain seq x y z
N ALA A 1 -11.28 -21.26 -12.23
CA ALA A 1 -11.89 -21.42 -10.89
C ALA A 1 -12.01 -20.04 -10.23
N PRO A 2 -13.02 -19.76 -9.37
CA PRO A 2 -13.12 -18.46 -8.71
C PRO A 2 -11.86 -18.14 -7.89
N PRO A 3 -11.44 -16.87 -7.78
CA PRO A 3 -10.24 -16.47 -7.04
C PRO A 3 -10.40 -16.69 -5.54
N ILE A 4 -9.27 -16.73 -4.82
CA ILE A 4 -9.24 -16.52 -3.38
C ILE A 4 -8.94 -15.05 -3.12
N VAL A 5 -9.90 -14.35 -2.51
CA VAL A 5 -9.77 -12.93 -2.14
C VAL A 5 -9.23 -12.87 -0.71
N ILE A 6 -8.02 -12.36 -0.55
CA ILE A 6 -7.29 -12.28 0.71
C ILE A 6 -7.33 -10.83 1.17
N ASN A 7 -8.19 -10.52 2.14
CA ASN A 7 -8.28 -9.19 2.72
C ASN A 7 -7.22 -9.00 3.82
N ALA A 8 -6.17 -8.28 3.46
CA ALA A 8 -5.06 -7.87 4.31
C ALA A 8 -5.02 -6.33 4.48
N TYR A 9 -6.18 -5.69 4.39
CA TYR A 9 -6.34 -4.25 4.55
C TYR A 9 -7.08 -3.94 5.87
N PRO A 10 -6.69 -2.86 6.59
CA PRO A 10 -7.30 -2.52 7.88
C PRO A 10 -8.75 -2.02 7.78
N ALA A 11 -9.18 -1.57 6.59
CA ALA A 11 -10.54 -1.10 6.36
C ALA A 11 -11.34 -2.09 5.51
N HIS A 12 -12.67 -2.03 5.65
CA HIS A 12 -13.57 -2.79 4.81
C HIS A 12 -13.47 -2.34 3.33
N ILE A 13 -12.99 -3.22 2.45
CA ILE A 13 -12.93 -2.99 1.00
C ILE A 13 -14.12 -3.68 0.33
N GLY A 14 -15.34 -3.35 0.75
CA GLY A 14 -16.56 -3.93 0.15
C GLY A 14 -16.72 -5.44 0.39
N THR A 15 -17.77 -5.99 -0.22
CA THR A 15 -18.08 -7.42 -0.22
C THR A 15 -17.73 -8.05 -1.57
N PHE A 16 -17.08 -9.21 -1.55
CA PHE A 16 -16.65 -9.92 -2.75
C PHE A 16 -17.43 -11.23 -2.88
N GLU A 17 -18.52 -11.21 -3.67
CA GLU A 17 -19.38 -12.39 -3.86
C GLU A 17 -18.82 -13.38 -4.91
N PHE A 18 -17.77 -13.01 -5.64
CA PHE A 18 -17.24 -13.76 -6.78
C PHE A 18 -16.06 -14.70 -6.44
N GLY A 19 -15.80 -15.00 -5.16
CA GLY A 19 -14.65 -15.80 -4.75
C GLY A 19 -14.73 -16.38 -3.35
N ILE A 20 -13.66 -17.09 -2.94
CA ILE A 20 -13.48 -17.48 -1.54
C ILE A 20 -12.86 -16.29 -0.82
N PHE A 21 -13.61 -15.66 0.08
CA PHE A 21 -13.13 -14.53 0.86
C PHE A 21 -12.43 -14.99 2.14
N VAL A 22 -11.21 -14.50 2.38
CA VAL A 22 -10.43 -14.74 3.59
C VAL A 22 -10.05 -13.40 4.19
N ASP A 23 -10.67 -13.05 5.32
CA ASP A 23 -10.20 -11.94 6.15
C ASP A 23 -9.01 -12.40 6.99
N THR A 24 -7.91 -11.65 6.90
CA THR A 24 -6.67 -11.99 7.60
C THR A 24 -6.57 -11.33 8.95
N TYR A 25 -7.40 -10.31 9.27
CA TYR A 25 -7.24 -9.47 10.46
C TYR A 25 -5.80 -8.94 10.61
N LEU A 26 -5.16 -8.58 9.49
CA LEU A 26 -3.75 -8.14 9.42
C LEU A 26 -2.76 -9.17 9.99
N SER A 27 -3.10 -10.45 9.94
CA SER A 27 -2.20 -11.55 10.28
C SER A 27 -1.48 -12.07 9.05
N SER A 28 -0.16 -11.84 8.99
CA SER A 28 0.69 -12.38 7.93
C SER A 28 0.63 -13.91 7.86
N LYS A 29 0.50 -14.59 9.02
CA LYS A 29 0.34 -16.04 9.10
C LYS A 29 -0.93 -16.53 8.40
N ILE A 30 -2.06 -15.83 8.57
CA ILE A 30 -3.33 -16.20 7.92
C ILE A 30 -3.24 -15.91 6.42
N ALA A 31 -2.68 -14.76 6.04
CA ALA A 31 -2.47 -14.40 4.64
C ALA A 31 -1.61 -15.44 3.90
N LEU A 32 -0.51 -15.89 4.50
CA LEU A 32 0.36 -16.93 3.95
C LEU A 32 -0.37 -18.25 3.73
N ARG A 33 -1.18 -18.69 4.70
CA ARG A 33 -2.00 -19.91 4.54
C ARG A 33 -3.02 -19.78 3.42
N ALA A 34 -3.62 -18.60 3.26
CA ALA A 34 -4.55 -18.34 2.17
C ALA A 34 -3.87 -18.36 0.80
N LEU A 35 -2.65 -17.84 0.69
CA LEU A 35 -1.82 -17.95 -0.53
C LEU A 35 -1.47 -19.41 -0.85
N GLN A 36 -1.08 -20.20 0.16
CA GLN A 36 -0.81 -21.63 -0.03
C GLN A 36 -2.07 -22.39 -0.48
N LEU A 37 -3.23 -22.07 0.09
CA LEU A 37 -4.51 -22.63 -0.33
C LEU A 37 -4.81 -22.29 -1.79
N ALA A 38 -4.57 -21.04 -2.21
CA ALA A 38 -4.73 -20.63 -3.60
C ALA A 38 -3.80 -21.42 -4.53
N ALA A 39 -2.54 -21.64 -4.10
CA ALA A 39 -1.57 -22.43 -4.84
C ALA A 39 -2.02 -23.89 -5.00
N GLN A 40 -2.42 -24.54 -3.90
CA GLN A 40 -2.87 -25.93 -3.88
C GLN A 40 -4.12 -26.17 -4.74
N GLN A 41 -5.00 -25.17 -4.83
CA GLN A 41 -6.22 -25.23 -5.62
C GLN A 41 -6.06 -24.66 -7.04
N GLU A 42 -4.84 -24.29 -7.43
CA GLU A 42 -4.54 -23.68 -8.73
C GLU A 42 -5.42 -22.45 -9.04
N ARG A 43 -5.69 -21.63 -8.02
CA ARG A 43 -6.50 -20.41 -8.11
C ARG A 43 -5.62 -19.18 -8.15
N THR A 44 -6.10 -18.15 -8.83
CA THR A 44 -5.56 -16.79 -8.68
C THR A 44 -5.83 -16.30 -7.26
N ALA A 45 -4.80 -15.70 -6.63
CA ALA A 45 -4.97 -14.95 -5.40
C ALA A 45 -5.19 -13.47 -5.71
N LEU A 46 -6.23 -12.88 -5.12
CA LEU A 46 -6.45 -11.44 -5.09
C LEU A 46 -6.10 -10.94 -3.69
N LEU A 47 -4.93 -10.33 -3.53
CA LEU A 47 -4.42 -9.83 -2.25
C LEU A 47 -4.73 -8.34 -2.13
N LEU A 48 -5.63 -7.99 -1.20
CA LEU A 48 -5.99 -6.61 -0.90
C LEU A 48 -5.17 -6.14 0.29
N GLY A 49 -4.42 -5.05 0.19
CA GLY A 49 -3.57 -4.66 1.31
C GLY A 49 -2.84 -3.34 1.14
N GLN A 50 -2.22 -2.88 2.22
CA GLN A 50 -1.28 -1.76 2.13
C GLN A 50 0.06 -2.24 1.55
N PRO A 51 0.74 -1.45 0.72
CA PRO A 51 2.05 -1.76 0.13
C PRO A 51 3.04 -2.50 1.05
N LEU A 52 3.29 -1.96 2.24
CA LEU A 52 4.26 -2.51 3.18
C LEU A 52 3.84 -3.86 3.77
N PHE A 53 2.55 -4.02 4.07
CA PHE A 53 2.03 -5.27 4.60
C PHE A 53 1.97 -6.37 3.52
N VAL A 54 1.64 -5.99 2.28
CA VAL A 54 1.76 -6.88 1.12
C VAL A 54 3.20 -7.35 0.94
N ALA A 55 4.16 -6.43 0.99
CA ALA A 55 5.57 -6.77 0.91
C ALA A 55 5.99 -7.76 2.00
N GLU A 56 5.56 -7.54 3.24
CA GLU A 56 5.82 -8.46 4.35
C GLU A 56 5.28 -9.88 4.09
N ILE A 57 4.04 -10.00 3.62
CA ILE A 57 3.44 -11.29 3.29
C ILE A 57 4.23 -11.99 2.17
N LEU A 58 4.52 -11.28 1.08
CA LEU A 58 5.15 -11.87 -0.09
C LEU A 58 6.61 -12.26 0.17
N TYR A 59 7.39 -11.43 0.88
CA TYR A 59 8.76 -11.78 1.25
C TYR A 59 8.80 -12.97 2.21
N ARG A 60 7.91 -13.05 3.22
CA ARG A 60 7.81 -14.25 4.06
C ARG A 60 7.47 -15.49 3.24
N ALA A 61 6.61 -15.37 2.23
CA ALA A 61 6.27 -16.50 1.36
C ALA A 61 7.45 -16.95 0.46
N ILE A 62 8.30 -16.00 0.08
CA ILE A 62 9.53 -16.25 -0.67
C ILE A 62 10.55 -16.97 0.23
N GLU A 63 10.84 -16.40 1.39
CA GLU A 63 11.84 -16.91 2.34
C GLU A 63 11.50 -18.31 2.87
N SER A 64 10.23 -18.53 3.22
CA SER A 64 9.75 -19.83 3.72
C SER A 64 9.64 -20.90 2.62
N GLN A 65 9.95 -20.58 1.37
CA GLN A 65 9.83 -21.47 0.20
C GLN A 65 8.44 -22.09 0.04
N CYS A 66 7.40 -21.45 0.57
CA CYS A 66 6.04 -21.97 0.50
C CYS A 66 5.55 -22.02 -0.95
N PRO A 67 4.68 -22.99 -1.30
CA PRO A 67 3.96 -22.95 -2.57
C PRO A 67 3.17 -21.66 -2.69
N LEU A 68 3.30 -21.00 -3.83
CA LEU A 68 2.59 -19.77 -4.18
C LEU A 68 1.75 -20.00 -5.44
N PRO A 69 0.61 -19.31 -5.59
CA PRO A 69 -0.21 -19.43 -6.79
C PRO A 69 0.54 -18.84 -7.99
N ARG A 70 0.30 -19.40 -9.18
CA ARG A 70 0.95 -18.93 -10.42
C ARG A 70 0.60 -17.49 -10.79
N SER A 71 -0.53 -16.98 -10.28
CA SER A 71 -0.97 -15.61 -10.51
C SER A 71 -1.43 -14.97 -9.20
N ILE A 72 -0.85 -13.82 -8.89
CA ILE A 72 -1.22 -12.96 -7.76
C ILE A 72 -1.61 -11.60 -8.34
N VAL A 73 -2.79 -11.13 -8.00
CA VAL A 73 -3.21 -9.74 -8.23
C VAL A 73 -3.22 -9.04 -6.89
N VAL A 74 -2.52 -7.92 -6.78
CA VAL A 74 -2.48 -7.10 -5.58
C VAL A 74 -3.31 -5.85 -5.80
N ALA A 75 -4.35 -5.62 -5.00
CA ALA A 75 -5.00 -4.32 -4.92
C ALA A 75 -4.38 -3.54 -3.74
N ALA A 76 -3.52 -2.56 -4.06
CA ALA A 76 -2.72 -1.84 -3.09
C ALA A 76 -3.20 -0.39 -2.93
N GLY A 77 -3.51 0.01 -1.70
CA GLY A 77 -3.92 1.39 -1.39
C GLY A 77 -3.51 1.82 0.01
N GLY A 78 -3.92 3.02 0.40
CA GLY A 78 -3.76 3.54 1.77
C GLY A 78 -2.36 4.02 2.13
N TYR A 79 -1.33 3.57 1.43
CA TYR A 79 0.06 4.04 1.54
C TYR A 79 0.65 4.30 0.17
N PHE A 80 1.70 5.11 0.13
CA PHE A 80 2.52 5.25 -1.07
C PHE A 80 3.11 3.90 -1.45
N MET A 81 3.01 3.53 -2.74
CA MET A 81 3.61 2.33 -3.31
C MET A 81 4.83 2.73 -4.14
N PRO A 82 6.06 2.60 -3.60
CA PRO A 82 7.27 2.93 -4.34
C PRO A 82 7.41 2.07 -5.60
N ALA A 83 7.90 2.67 -6.69
CA ALA A 83 8.20 1.93 -7.91
C ALA A 83 9.34 0.92 -7.66
N SER A 84 10.33 1.29 -6.83
CA SER A 84 11.39 0.40 -6.37
C SER A 84 10.85 -0.89 -5.71
N LEU A 85 9.89 -0.77 -4.79
CA LEU A 85 9.25 -1.91 -4.12
C LEU A 85 8.48 -2.79 -5.10
N GLN A 86 7.71 -2.18 -6.00
CA GLN A 86 6.95 -2.92 -7.00
C GLN A 86 7.87 -3.75 -7.90
N ARG A 87 8.99 -3.16 -8.37
CA ARG A 87 10.00 -3.87 -9.15
C ARG A 87 10.62 -5.02 -8.34
N ALA A 88 11.06 -4.74 -7.11
CA ALA A 88 11.67 -5.76 -6.25
C ALA A 88 10.76 -6.98 -6.02
N LEU A 89 9.49 -6.76 -5.71
CA LEU A 89 8.51 -7.85 -5.53
C LEU A 89 8.22 -8.60 -6.84
N THR A 90 8.09 -7.85 -7.95
CA THR A 90 7.83 -8.45 -9.27
C THR A 90 8.99 -9.34 -9.70
N ASP A 91 10.23 -8.87 -9.57
CA ASP A 91 11.42 -9.63 -9.96
C ASP A 91 11.64 -10.85 -9.06
N ALA A 92 11.47 -10.69 -7.74
CA ALA A 92 11.57 -11.79 -6.80
C ALA A 92 10.55 -12.91 -7.09
N LEU A 93 9.30 -12.57 -7.42
CA LEU A 93 8.27 -13.55 -7.76
C LEU A 93 8.40 -14.10 -9.18
N ARG A 94 8.84 -13.29 -10.15
CA ARG A 94 9.10 -13.75 -11.53
C ARG A 94 10.18 -14.83 -11.56
N SER A 95 11.21 -14.73 -10.72
CA SER A 95 12.25 -15.77 -10.59
C SER A 95 11.68 -17.15 -10.20
N ARG A 96 10.48 -17.18 -9.60
CA ARG A 96 9.74 -18.39 -9.22
C ARG A 96 8.62 -18.74 -10.20
N ASN A 97 8.59 -18.13 -11.39
CA ASN A 97 7.55 -18.29 -12.40
C ASN A 97 6.14 -17.93 -11.90
N ILE A 98 6.05 -16.88 -11.07
CA ILE A 98 4.79 -16.34 -10.56
C ILE A 98 4.52 -15.01 -11.25
N ASN A 99 3.32 -14.89 -11.83
CA ASN A 99 2.85 -13.63 -12.39
C ASN A 99 2.28 -12.74 -11.27
N LEU A 100 2.76 -11.51 -11.20
CA LEU A 100 2.31 -10.51 -10.22
C LEU A 100 1.78 -9.28 -10.97
N LEU A 101 0.53 -8.91 -10.68
CA LEU A 101 -0.09 -7.68 -11.18
C LEU A 101 -0.43 -6.78 -10.00
N PHE A 102 -0.06 -5.50 -10.08
CA PHE A 102 -0.52 -4.49 -9.13
C PHE A 102 -1.67 -3.68 -9.71
N VAL A 103 -2.69 -3.46 -8.87
CA VAL A 103 -3.77 -2.51 -9.06
C VAL A 103 -3.64 -1.50 -7.94
N HIS A 104 -3.22 -0.29 -8.27
CA HIS A 104 -3.10 0.80 -7.32
C HIS A 104 -4.46 1.42 -7.06
N CYS A 105 -4.82 1.59 -5.80
CA CYS A 105 -6.10 2.12 -5.38
C CYS A 105 -5.92 3.43 -4.61
N TYR A 106 -6.55 4.49 -5.09
CA TYR A 106 -6.60 5.78 -4.40
C TYR A 106 -8.02 6.12 -4.00
N GLY A 107 -8.20 6.63 -2.79
CA GLY A 107 -9.49 7.06 -2.27
C GLY A 107 -9.35 7.67 -0.88
N ILE A 108 -10.38 8.37 -0.45
CA ILE A 108 -10.49 8.99 0.87
C ILE A 108 -11.78 8.49 1.55
N ALA A 109 -11.77 8.40 2.87
CA ALA A 109 -12.88 7.83 3.63
C ALA A 109 -14.19 8.63 3.45
N GLU A 110 -14.07 9.92 3.20
CA GLU A 110 -15.15 10.88 2.99
C GLU A 110 -15.93 10.64 1.70
N VAL A 111 -15.37 9.86 0.76
CA VAL A 111 -15.99 9.59 -0.55
C VAL A 111 -16.22 8.10 -0.74
N ASP A 112 -15.14 7.34 -0.92
CA ASP A 112 -15.15 5.90 -1.04
C ASP A 112 -13.71 5.34 -1.09
N ALA A 113 -13.57 4.04 -0.85
CA ALA A 113 -12.34 3.32 -1.12
C ALA A 113 -12.11 3.16 -2.63
N ALA A 114 -10.86 3.23 -3.08
CA ALA A 114 -10.47 2.99 -4.49
C ALA A 114 -11.29 3.80 -5.52
N CYS A 115 -11.59 5.07 -5.22
CA CYS A 115 -12.23 5.99 -6.16
C CYS A 115 -11.49 6.05 -7.51
N LEU A 116 -10.16 6.03 -7.46
CA LEU A 116 -9.29 5.97 -8.63
C LEU A 116 -8.46 4.68 -8.60
N VAL A 117 -8.19 4.15 -9.79
CA VAL A 117 -7.39 2.95 -10.00
C VAL A 117 -6.24 3.22 -10.95
N GLY A 118 -5.08 2.62 -10.71
CA GLY A 118 -3.91 2.72 -11.58
C GLY A 118 -3.29 1.36 -11.82
N LEU A 119 -2.99 1.05 -13.08
CA LEU A 119 -2.30 -0.18 -13.49
C LEU A 119 -0.89 0.11 -14.00
N ASP A 120 -0.71 1.30 -14.54
CA ASP A 120 0.51 1.74 -15.21
C ASP A 120 1.22 2.85 -14.44
N ARG A 121 2.47 3.06 -14.82
CA ARG A 121 3.31 4.13 -14.30
C ARG A 121 3.94 4.92 -15.44
N THR A 122 4.29 6.18 -15.17
CA THR A 122 5.18 6.96 -16.02
C THR A 122 6.61 6.41 -15.96
N ASP A 123 7.47 6.87 -16.87
CA ASP A 123 8.91 6.55 -16.84
C ASP A 123 9.60 7.01 -15.53
N ALA A 124 9.06 8.05 -14.89
CA ALA A 124 9.52 8.53 -13.59
C ALA A 124 9.03 7.66 -12.42
N GLY A 125 8.19 6.66 -12.68
CA GLY A 125 7.63 5.75 -11.69
C GLY A 125 6.38 6.26 -10.99
N ASP A 126 5.79 7.39 -11.40
CA ASP A 126 4.51 7.87 -10.87
C ASP A 126 3.36 7.00 -11.39
N ILE A 127 2.36 6.74 -10.54
CA ILE A 127 1.18 5.94 -10.92
C ILE A 127 0.22 6.80 -11.74
N LEU A 128 -0.26 6.25 -12.85
CA LEU A 128 -1.31 6.85 -13.69
C LEU A 128 -2.66 6.40 -13.17
N PHE A 129 -3.41 7.31 -12.53
CA PHE A 129 -4.73 7.02 -11.97
C PHE A 129 -5.86 7.39 -12.93
N PHE A 130 -6.87 6.55 -12.97
CA PHE A 130 -8.11 6.72 -13.73
C PHE A 130 -9.30 6.61 -12.78
N GLU A 131 -10.42 7.25 -13.11
CA GLU A 131 -11.69 7.01 -12.42
C GLU A 131 -12.03 5.51 -12.46
N ARG A 132 -12.40 4.92 -11.31
CA ARG A 132 -12.74 3.48 -11.30
C ARG A 132 -13.94 3.14 -12.18
N GLY A 133 -14.78 4.13 -12.45
CA GLY A 133 -16.07 3.98 -13.09
C GLY A 133 -16.86 5.29 -13.14
N PRO A 134 -18.03 5.28 -13.82
CA PRO A 134 -18.83 6.48 -14.07
C PRO A 134 -19.48 7.07 -12.81
N ASP A 135 -19.43 6.35 -11.68
CA ASP A 135 -19.90 6.83 -10.38
C ASP A 135 -18.90 7.78 -9.70
N ILE A 136 -17.66 7.85 -10.16
CA ILE A 136 -16.64 8.76 -9.63
C ILE A 136 -16.36 9.84 -10.65
N ILE A 137 -16.33 11.10 -10.20
CA ILE A 137 -15.92 12.25 -11.00
C ILE A 137 -14.76 12.93 -10.32
N VAL A 138 -13.68 13.15 -11.08
CA VAL A 138 -12.53 13.96 -10.67
C VAL A 138 -12.71 15.39 -11.12
N THR A 139 -12.40 16.35 -10.25
CA THR A 139 -12.32 17.76 -10.61
C THR A 139 -11.03 18.34 -10.04
N LEU A 140 -10.36 19.19 -10.82
CA LEU A 140 -9.16 19.90 -10.40
C LEU A 140 -9.48 21.39 -10.25
N GLU A 141 -9.31 21.95 -9.05
CA GLU A 141 -9.46 23.39 -8.78
C GLU A 141 -8.13 23.92 -8.22
N ASP A 142 -7.46 24.78 -8.97
CA ASP A 142 -6.11 25.30 -8.64
C ASP A 142 -5.10 24.18 -8.33
N GLY A 143 -5.16 23.07 -9.08
CA GLY A 143 -4.31 21.89 -8.87
C GLY A 143 -4.73 20.98 -7.70
N ARG A 144 -5.71 21.37 -6.88
CA ARG A 144 -6.25 20.51 -5.82
C ARG A 144 -7.07 19.38 -6.43
N LEU A 145 -6.93 18.18 -5.89
CA LEU A 145 -7.73 17.03 -6.29
C LEU A 145 -9.04 16.99 -5.49
N LEU A 146 -10.16 17.13 -6.19
CA LEU A 146 -11.51 16.99 -5.63
C LEU A 146 -12.20 15.76 -6.22
N LEU A 147 -12.94 15.04 -5.37
CA LEU A 147 -13.68 13.85 -5.76
C LEU A 147 -15.18 14.06 -5.51
N THR A 148 -15.98 13.60 -6.46
CA THR A 148 -17.44 13.51 -6.37
C THR A 148 -17.84 12.07 -6.60
N ARG A 149 -18.78 11.55 -5.79
CA ARG A 149 -19.37 10.23 -6.00
C ARG A 149 -20.85 10.38 -6.32
N LYS A 150 -21.29 9.70 -7.37
CA LYS A 150 -22.67 9.68 -7.85
C LYS A 150 -23.35 8.36 -7.55
N ASN A 151 -24.67 8.40 -7.47
CA ASN A 151 -25.50 7.21 -7.44
C ASN A 151 -25.78 6.70 -8.87
N LEU A 152 -26.51 5.58 -8.98
CA LEU A 152 -26.87 4.97 -10.26
C LEU A 152 -27.75 5.87 -11.16
N MET A 153 -28.40 6.88 -10.59
CA MET A 153 -29.20 7.85 -11.34
C MET A 153 -28.39 9.09 -11.76
N GLY A 154 -27.09 9.11 -11.47
CA GLY A 154 -26.18 10.22 -11.80
C GLY A 154 -26.25 11.41 -10.83
N ALA A 155 -27.02 11.30 -9.73
CA ALA A 155 -27.07 12.34 -8.70
C ALA A 155 -25.92 12.18 -7.71
N ASP A 156 -25.35 13.29 -7.27
CA ASP A 156 -24.24 13.31 -6.31
C ASP A 156 -24.70 12.74 -4.95
N ILE A 157 -23.97 11.74 -4.45
CA ILE A 157 -24.05 11.25 -3.07
C ILE A 157 -23.19 12.13 -2.18
N VAL A 158 -21.96 12.41 -2.64
CA VAL A 158 -21.06 13.41 -2.08
C VAL A 158 -20.44 14.21 -3.22
N SER A 159 -20.27 15.51 -3.03
CA SER A 159 -19.87 16.42 -4.10
C SER A 159 -18.65 17.23 -3.71
N LYS A 160 -17.67 17.30 -4.62
CA LYS A 160 -16.46 18.12 -4.54
C LYS A 160 -15.73 18.03 -3.20
N VAL A 161 -15.51 16.82 -2.71
CA VAL A 161 -14.72 16.62 -1.48
C VAL A 161 -13.24 16.83 -1.81
N SER A 162 -12.62 17.81 -1.16
CA SER A 162 -11.18 18.03 -1.26
C SER A 162 -10.43 16.89 -0.59
N THR A 163 -9.53 16.26 -1.33
CA THR A 163 -8.71 15.14 -0.80
C THR A 163 -7.56 15.61 0.08
N GLY A 164 -7.22 16.90 0.02
CA GLY A 164 -5.99 17.47 0.59
C GLY A 164 -4.74 17.28 -0.27
N ASP A 165 -4.81 16.47 -1.34
CA ASP A 165 -3.71 16.23 -2.26
C ASP A 165 -3.76 17.18 -3.47
N GLN A 166 -2.62 17.32 -4.14
CA GLN A 166 -2.53 18.00 -5.43
C GLN A 166 -2.59 16.95 -6.55
N SER A 167 -3.03 17.35 -7.73
CA SER A 167 -2.99 16.50 -8.91
C SER A 167 -2.83 17.29 -10.20
N ILE A 168 -2.22 16.63 -11.18
CA ILE A 168 -2.01 17.15 -12.53
C ILE A 168 -2.69 16.18 -13.50
N ALA A 169 -3.52 16.70 -14.40
CA ALA A 169 -4.04 15.92 -15.51
C ALA A 169 -2.90 15.56 -16.47
N TYR A 170 -2.80 14.29 -16.84
CA TYR A 170 -1.77 13.75 -17.72
C TYR A 170 -2.44 12.85 -18.76
N GLN A 171 -2.63 13.37 -19.97
CA GLN A 171 -3.45 12.73 -21.00
C GLN A 171 -4.86 12.42 -20.43
N ASP A 172 -5.26 11.15 -20.44
CA ASP A 172 -6.54 10.68 -19.91
C ASP A 172 -6.45 10.20 -18.44
N ALA A 173 -5.33 10.46 -17.78
CA ALA A 173 -5.03 10.02 -16.42
C ALA A 173 -4.74 11.20 -15.46
N TYR A 174 -4.60 10.88 -14.19
CA TYR A 174 -4.25 11.81 -13.13
C TYR A 174 -2.97 11.36 -12.42
N LEU A 175 -2.03 12.28 -12.27
CA LEU A 175 -0.86 12.12 -11.41
C LEU A 175 -1.19 12.74 -10.06
N ILE A 176 -1.15 11.95 -8.99
CA ILE A 176 -1.47 12.40 -7.64
C ILE A 176 -0.18 12.74 -6.92
N GLN A 177 -0.13 13.95 -6.36
CA GLN A 177 0.95 14.44 -5.52
C GLN A 177 0.45 14.50 -4.08
N PRO A 178 0.80 13.52 -3.23
CA PRO A 178 0.34 13.48 -1.86
C PRO A 178 0.74 14.75 -1.11
N ALA A 179 -0.13 15.21 -0.22
CA ALA A 179 0.21 16.29 0.70
C ALA A 179 1.50 15.96 1.47
N SER A 180 2.32 16.99 1.73
CA SER A 180 3.65 16.82 2.35
C SER A 180 3.59 16.21 3.75
N ASN A 181 2.48 16.39 4.47
CA ASN A 181 2.22 15.76 5.77
C ASN A 181 1.87 14.27 5.67
N ARG A 182 1.53 13.74 4.49
CA ARG A 182 1.23 12.32 4.24
C ARG A 182 2.44 11.57 3.68
N LEU A 183 3.23 12.23 2.84
CA LEU A 183 4.49 11.70 2.33
C LEU A 183 5.48 12.84 2.08
N ALA A 184 6.45 13.01 2.97
CA ALA A 184 7.51 13.99 2.76
C ALA A 184 8.38 13.60 1.56
N LYS A 185 8.81 14.60 0.77
CA LYS A 185 9.64 14.40 -0.44
C LYS A 185 10.89 13.56 -0.16
N ALA A 186 11.64 13.87 0.90
CA ALA A 186 12.86 13.14 1.28
C ALA A 186 12.60 11.65 1.57
N VAL A 187 11.42 11.31 2.08
CA VAL A 187 11.03 9.92 2.37
C VAL A 187 10.74 9.20 1.06
N ARG A 188 9.97 9.84 0.18
CA ARG A 188 9.71 9.31 -1.16
C ARG A 188 11.03 9.01 -1.88
N GLU A 189 11.94 9.97 -1.90
CA GLU A 189 13.26 9.81 -2.52
C GLU A 189 14.08 8.69 -1.86
N SER A 190 14.07 8.59 -0.52
CA SER A 190 14.72 7.49 0.20
C SER A 190 14.14 6.14 -0.23
N LEU A 191 12.82 5.95 -0.19
CA LEU A 191 12.18 4.68 -0.55
C LEU A 191 12.43 4.28 -2.02
N GLU A 192 12.44 5.25 -2.94
CA GLU A 192 12.75 4.97 -4.35
C GLU A 192 14.22 4.60 -4.58
N SER A 193 15.13 4.99 -3.68
CA SER A 193 16.55 4.61 -3.76
C SER A 193 16.86 3.22 -3.21
N TRP A 194 15.90 2.57 -2.54
CA TRP A 194 16.09 1.23 -1.97
C TRP A 194 16.18 0.16 -3.06
N ASP A 195 17.20 -0.68 -2.94
CA ASP A 195 17.38 -1.87 -3.75
C ASP A 195 16.62 -3.07 -3.19
N MET A 196 16.70 -4.20 -3.88
CA MET A 196 16.05 -5.45 -3.48
C MET A 196 16.51 -5.92 -2.09
N ALA A 197 17.81 -5.87 -1.80
CA ALA A 197 18.35 -6.30 -0.50
C ALA A 197 17.82 -5.43 0.65
N THR A 198 17.62 -4.13 0.41
CA THR A 198 17.03 -3.22 1.37
C THR A 198 15.55 -3.55 1.61
N TRP A 199 14.77 -3.80 0.56
CA TRP A 199 13.36 -4.23 0.69
C TRP A 199 13.20 -5.60 1.37
N GLU A 200 14.15 -6.52 1.16
CA GLU A 200 14.23 -7.82 1.83
C GLU A 200 14.58 -7.73 3.31
N ARG A 201 14.99 -6.56 3.82
CA ARG A 201 15.30 -6.35 5.23
C ARG A 201 14.33 -5.42 5.94
N ARG A 202 13.72 -4.47 5.24
CA ARG A 202 12.85 -3.43 5.84
C ARG A 202 11.37 -3.68 5.56
N THR A 203 10.53 -3.46 6.56
CA THR A 203 9.08 -3.67 6.51
C THR A 203 8.26 -2.40 6.76
N GLY A 204 8.92 -1.30 7.14
CA GLY A 204 8.23 -0.12 7.62
C GLY A 204 9.14 1.07 7.82
N TYR A 205 8.54 2.24 7.98
CA TYR A 205 9.24 3.49 8.24
C TYR A 205 8.38 4.49 9.01
N MET A 206 9.02 5.40 9.75
CA MET A 206 8.40 6.47 10.53
C MET A 206 9.32 7.69 10.54
N TYR A 207 8.78 8.92 10.52
CA TYR A 207 9.54 10.10 10.93
C TYR A 207 9.34 10.34 12.40
N PHE A 208 10.42 10.55 13.13
CA PHE A 208 10.31 11.03 14.50
C PHE A 208 11.54 11.85 14.88
N GLY A 209 11.36 12.95 15.60
CA GLY A 209 12.47 13.78 16.06
C GLY A 209 13.36 14.32 14.93
N ARG A 210 12.76 14.66 13.77
CA ARG A 210 13.45 15.15 12.55
C ARG A 210 14.39 14.17 11.87
N ARG A 211 14.25 12.86 12.11
CA ARG A 211 14.95 11.82 11.35
C ARG A 211 14.04 10.64 11.02
N PRO A 212 14.31 9.89 9.93
CA PRO A 212 13.60 8.66 9.64
C PRO A 212 14.07 7.53 10.56
N TYR A 213 13.15 6.61 10.85
CA TYR A 213 13.42 5.31 11.44
C TYR A 213 12.84 4.24 10.53
N TYR A 214 13.54 3.12 10.40
CA TYR A 214 13.15 1.99 9.56
C TYR A 214 12.90 0.75 10.42
N GLN A 215 11.74 0.13 10.22
CA GLN A 215 11.39 -1.13 10.83
C GLN A 215 12.06 -2.26 10.06
N LEU A 216 12.83 -3.09 10.75
CA LEU A 216 13.37 -4.31 10.18
C LEU A 216 12.36 -5.46 10.22
N ARG A 217 12.49 -6.35 9.24
CA ARG A 217 11.85 -7.67 9.24
C ARG A 217 12.35 -8.48 10.43
N GLU A 218 11.48 -9.34 10.95
CA GLU A 218 11.79 -10.22 12.08
C GLU A 218 13.05 -11.05 11.77
N GLY A 219 14.00 -11.09 12.71
CA GLY A 219 15.29 -11.79 12.55
C GLY A 219 16.42 -10.99 11.90
N CYS A 220 16.16 -9.81 11.34
CA CYS A 220 17.22 -8.95 10.79
C CYS A 220 17.92 -8.12 11.88
N SER A 221 19.26 -8.05 11.80
CA SER A 221 20.08 -7.18 12.67
C SER A 221 20.24 -5.77 12.08
N PRO A 222 20.20 -4.69 12.89
CA PRO A 222 20.47 -3.33 12.44
C PRO A 222 21.85 -3.13 11.82
N GLN A 223 21.91 -2.34 10.75
CA GLN A 223 23.13 -1.89 10.08
C GLN A 223 23.40 -0.39 10.29
N SER A 224 22.45 0.35 10.85
CA SER A 224 22.59 1.77 11.17
C SER A 224 21.73 2.13 12.38
N GLU A 225 21.95 3.31 12.96
CA GLU A 225 21.14 3.84 14.07
C GLU A 225 19.69 4.17 13.69
N GLU A 226 19.41 4.28 12.38
CA GLU A 226 18.06 4.52 11.85
C GLU A 226 17.23 3.22 11.78
N GLU A 227 17.88 2.06 11.88
CA GLU A 227 17.21 0.77 11.83
C GLU A 227 16.88 0.24 13.22
N LEU A 228 15.62 -0.10 13.44
CA LEU A 228 15.16 -0.74 14.66
C LEU A 228 14.69 -2.16 14.34
N THR A 229 14.99 -3.10 15.24
CA THR A 229 14.46 -4.46 15.13
C THR A 229 12.93 -4.43 15.11
N HIS A 230 12.33 -5.49 14.57
CA HIS A 230 10.87 -5.60 14.42
C HIS A 230 10.09 -5.22 15.70
N PHE A 231 10.50 -5.77 16.85
CA PHE A 231 9.84 -5.54 18.13
C PHE A 231 10.23 -4.20 18.75
N SER A 232 11.50 -3.77 18.66
CA SER A 232 11.93 -2.46 19.18
C SER A 232 11.24 -1.30 18.45
N PHE A 233 11.01 -1.44 17.14
CA PHE A 233 10.23 -0.46 16.39
C PHE A 233 8.77 -0.44 16.86
N ALA A 234 8.15 -1.61 17.01
CA ALA A 234 6.76 -1.74 17.44
C ALA A 234 6.52 -1.20 18.85
N GLU A 235 7.45 -1.43 19.77
CA GLU A 235 7.42 -0.86 21.12
C GLU A 235 7.47 0.66 21.09
N LYS A 236 8.31 1.24 20.23
CA LYS A 236 8.52 2.68 20.18
C LYS A 236 7.45 3.46 19.41
N PHE A 237 6.94 2.89 18.31
CA PHE A 237 6.08 3.61 17.35
C PHE A 237 4.78 2.86 17.01
N GLY A 238 4.60 1.64 17.50
CA GLY A 238 3.64 0.69 16.94
C GLY A 238 4.09 0.12 15.59
N PHE A 239 3.21 -0.64 14.94
CA PHE A 239 3.50 -1.17 13.60
C PHE A 239 3.18 -0.13 12.53
N SER A 240 4.11 0.06 11.60
CA SER A 240 3.99 1.03 10.50
C SER A 240 2.76 0.79 9.61
N TRP A 241 2.31 -0.45 9.42
CA TRP A 241 1.07 -0.76 8.69
C TRP A 241 -0.22 -0.51 9.49
N LEU A 242 -0.14 -0.23 10.79
CA LEU A 242 -1.27 0.16 11.64
C LEU A 242 -1.36 1.68 11.83
N ASN A 243 -0.21 2.36 11.87
CA ASN A 243 -0.13 3.79 12.14
C ASN A 243 0.48 4.53 10.95
N LYS A 244 -0.33 5.37 10.28
CA LYS A 244 0.19 6.27 9.24
C LYS A 244 1.08 7.34 9.84
N PRO A 245 2.32 7.52 9.37
CA PRO A 245 3.17 8.60 9.84
C PRO A 245 2.56 9.95 9.43
N ASP A 246 2.43 10.86 10.41
CA ASP A 246 2.12 12.26 10.18
C ASP A 246 3.44 13.02 10.05
N TRP A 247 3.82 13.34 8.81
CA TRP A 247 5.07 14.04 8.50
C TRP A 247 4.98 15.56 8.75
N GLY A 248 3.78 16.09 8.98
CA GLY A 248 3.50 17.53 9.03
C GLY A 248 3.36 18.10 10.43
N LYS A 249 3.13 17.26 11.45
CA LYS A 249 3.21 17.72 12.84
C LYS A 249 4.68 18.00 13.17
N GLN A 250 5.02 19.29 13.26
CA GLN A 250 6.12 19.68 14.15
C GLN A 250 5.83 18.98 15.48
N VAL A 251 6.73 18.07 15.87
CA VAL A 251 6.64 17.34 17.12
C VAL A 251 6.74 18.37 18.23
N HIS A 252 5.58 18.87 18.67
CA HIS A 252 5.46 19.44 20.00
C HIS A 252 5.34 18.24 20.94
N ASP A 253 6.36 18.17 21.78
CA ASP A 253 6.52 17.29 22.92
C ASP A 253 6.87 15.82 22.60
N GLU A 254 8.09 15.46 22.98
CA GLU A 254 8.46 14.07 23.21
C GLU A 254 7.44 13.44 24.16
N PRO A 255 6.88 12.25 23.88
CA PRO A 255 6.30 11.47 24.95
C PRO A 255 7.45 11.15 25.91
N SER A 256 7.42 11.77 27.09
CA SER A 256 8.34 11.47 28.17
C SER A 256 8.24 9.97 28.45
N LEU A 257 9.28 9.22 28.06
CA LEU A 257 9.50 7.86 28.53
C LEU A 257 9.90 7.95 30.01
N ASN A 258 8.90 8.14 30.87
CA ASN A 258 9.01 8.04 32.33
C ASN A 258 7.61 7.76 32.89
N SER A 259 7.17 6.49 32.87
CA SER A 259 6.61 5.73 34.01
C SER A 259 6.02 4.40 33.54
#